data_AF-A0A286B0F6-F1
#
_entry.id   AF-A0A286B0F6-F1
#
_cell.length_a   1.000
_cell.length_b   1.000
_cell.length_c   1.000
_cell.angle_alpha   90.00
_cell.angle_beta   90.00
_cell.angle_gamma   90.00
#
_symmetry.space_group_name_H-M   'P 1'
#
loop_
_entity.id
_entity.type
_entity.pdbx_description
1 polymer ?
#
loop_
_entity_poly.entity_id
_entity_poly.type
_entity_poly.pdbx_seq_one_letter_code
_entity_poly.pdbx_strand_id
1 'polypeptide(L)'
;MNRVYIESPRPCGKTTHRGVTVVAFTGKTGAGKDSAAAVLHNHCQFDTIAFADALRREIAAAWRIDERMLSHRPTKEWSIPALAVGMCSEPAFISWCFDAGESIHEPRSPRWMMQHWADFQRRYRPSYYADIVIRWISRQASVGFRRFAITDLRDPQEETALRALGVQLSKVRVIGPYTSTLSDDTVNHNSERHQIVADYELMNDGSLEALHDCVLALPPVRCLTDEGRTEFTREMLTGTSSAEANPLDALVRQYRERCEAYDCTVCTGPMGRDGILPATEHERGLITLNARMVRAEILARHNIGPAAFSAALQAFDQRRA
;
A
#
# COMPACT_ATOMS: atom_id res chain seq x y z
N MET A 1 -24.11 -15.43 -37.13
CA MET A 1 -23.88 -15.23 -35.68
C MET A 1 -22.39 -14.99 -35.48
N ASN A 2 -21.98 -13.72 -35.30
CA ASN A 2 -20.57 -13.36 -35.15
C ASN A 2 -20.11 -13.65 -33.72
N ARG A 3 -19.32 -14.72 -33.55
CA ARG A 3 -18.63 -15.01 -32.29
C ARG A 3 -17.49 -14.01 -32.12
N VAL A 4 -17.61 -13.12 -31.15
CA VAL A 4 -16.53 -12.25 -30.70
C VAL A 4 -15.61 -13.10 -29.82
N TYR A 5 -14.45 -13.48 -30.34
CA TYR A 5 -13.39 -14.07 -29.54
C TYR A 5 -12.73 -12.95 -28.72
N ILE A 6 -12.80 -13.05 -27.40
CA ILE A 6 -11.96 -12.24 -26.51
C ILE A 6 -10.55 -12.80 -26.66
N GLU A 7 -9.69 -12.13 -27.44
CA GLU A 7 -8.27 -12.45 -27.53
C GLU A 7 -7.69 -12.54 -26.11
N SER A 8 -6.92 -13.59 -25.85
CA SER A 8 -6.10 -13.67 -24.64
C SER A 8 -5.22 -12.42 -24.55
N PRO A 9 -5.10 -11.80 -23.37
CA PRO A 9 -4.36 -10.55 -23.24
C PRO A 9 -2.92 -10.75 -23.69
N ARG A 10 -2.51 -10.00 -24.71
CA ARG A 10 -1.11 -9.90 -25.12
C ARG A 10 -0.29 -9.54 -23.88
N PRO A 11 0.86 -10.19 -23.63
CA PRO A 11 1.72 -9.81 -22.52
C PRO A 11 2.19 -8.38 -22.77
N CYS A 12 1.58 -7.43 -22.04
CA CYS A 12 2.02 -6.05 -22.03
C CYS A 12 3.49 -6.08 -21.54
N GLY A 13 4.40 -5.53 -22.35
CA GLY A 13 5.82 -5.45 -21.98
C GLY A 13 5.97 -4.86 -20.58
N LYS A 14 6.97 -5.31 -19.83
CA LYS A 14 7.24 -4.92 -18.45
C LYS A 14 7.60 -3.43 -18.34
N THR A 15 6.65 -2.53 -18.52
CA THR A 15 6.80 -1.10 -18.22
C THR A 15 6.64 -0.92 -16.72
N THR A 16 7.76 -0.84 -16.01
CA THR A 16 7.78 -0.49 -14.59
C THR A 16 7.36 0.98 -14.43
N HIS A 17 6.24 1.23 -13.76
CA HIS A 17 5.71 2.57 -13.54
C HIS A 17 6.34 3.24 -12.30
N ARG A 18 7.68 3.39 -12.27
CA ARG A 18 8.42 3.93 -11.12
C ARG A 18 8.03 5.35 -10.69
N GLY A 19 7.29 6.10 -11.52
CA GLY A 19 6.77 7.44 -11.21
C GLY A 19 5.27 7.49 -10.85
N VAL A 20 4.63 6.34 -10.66
CA VAL A 20 3.22 6.24 -10.26
C VAL A 20 3.12 5.91 -8.78
N THR A 21 2.38 6.73 -8.04
CA THR A 21 2.09 6.57 -6.61
C THR A 21 0.70 5.97 -6.44
N VAL A 22 0.62 4.89 -5.67
CA VAL A 22 -0.64 4.23 -5.34
C VAL A 22 -0.79 4.16 -3.82
N VAL A 23 -1.86 4.74 -3.30
CA VAL A 23 -2.26 4.60 -1.90
C VAL A 23 -3.42 3.62 -1.85
N ALA A 24 -3.23 2.47 -1.20
CA ALA A 24 -4.26 1.44 -1.10
C ALA A 24 -4.77 1.33 0.33
N PHE A 25 -6.07 1.52 0.50
CA PHE A 25 -6.75 1.48 1.79
C PHE A 25 -7.25 0.07 2.11
N THR A 26 -7.02 -0.34 3.35
CA THR A 26 -7.56 -1.55 3.94
C THR A 26 -8.19 -1.25 5.29
N GLY A 27 -9.05 -2.13 5.78
CA GLY A 27 -9.75 -1.94 7.05
C GLY A 27 -11.23 -2.32 7.01
N LYS A 28 -11.82 -2.50 8.19
CA LYS A 28 -13.18 -3.01 8.35
C LYS A 28 -14.22 -2.11 7.66
N THR A 29 -15.36 -2.72 7.33
CA THR A 29 -16.53 -1.96 6.84
C THR A 29 -16.90 -0.90 7.88
N GLY A 30 -16.92 0.37 7.45
CA GLY A 30 -17.26 1.49 8.34
C GLY A 30 -16.10 2.25 8.97
N ALA A 31 -14.86 1.82 8.78
CA ALA A 31 -13.70 2.51 9.34
C ALA A 31 -13.46 3.92 8.77
N GLY A 32 -14.09 4.29 7.65
CA GLY A 32 -13.91 5.62 7.01
C GLY A 32 -12.95 5.63 5.81
N LYS A 33 -12.66 4.46 5.21
CA LYS A 33 -11.80 4.33 4.02
C LYS A 33 -12.26 5.17 2.84
N ASP A 34 -13.56 5.16 2.56
CA ASP A 34 -14.13 5.93 1.45
C ASP A 34 -13.98 7.43 1.68
N SER A 35 -14.13 7.87 2.94
CA SER A 35 -13.89 9.27 3.33
C SER A 35 -12.41 9.65 3.17
N ALA A 36 -11.48 8.79 3.60
CA ALA A 36 -10.05 9.02 3.42
C ALA A 36 -9.65 9.10 1.94
N ALA A 37 -10.22 8.23 1.10
CA ALA A 37 -10.01 8.27 -0.35
C ALA A 37 -10.59 9.53 -1.00
N ALA A 38 -11.74 10.02 -0.52
CA ALA A 38 -12.32 11.28 -0.99
C ALA A 38 -11.41 12.49 -0.71
N VAL A 39 -10.72 12.50 0.43
CA VAL A 39 -9.72 13.55 0.74
C VAL A 39 -8.59 13.53 -0.31
N LEU A 40 -8.03 12.36 -0.62
CA LEU A 40 -6.99 12.24 -1.64
C LEU A 40 -7.46 12.70 -3.03
N HIS A 41 -8.71 12.37 -3.38
CA HIS A 41 -9.29 12.77 -4.66
C HIS A 41 -9.43 14.30 -4.76
N ASN A 42 -10.07 14.90 -3.76
CA ASN A 42 -10.43 16.32 -3.79
C ASN A 42 -9.22 17.25 -3.56
N HIS A 43 -8.24 16.84 -2.75
CA HIS A 43 -7.15 17.73 -2.32
C HIS A 43 -5.77 17.35 -2.86
N CYS A 44 -5.57 16.10 -3.32
CA CYS A 44 -4.25 15.60 -3.73
C CYS A 44 -4.18 15.13 -5.20
N GLN A 45 -5.26 15.31 -5.97
CA GLN A 45 -5.37 14.91 -7.39
C GLN A 45 -5.18 13.40 -7.59
N PHE A 46 -5.70 12.58 -6.68
CA PHE A 46 -5.73 11.13 -6.86
C PHE A 46 -6.97 10.72 -7.65
N ASP A 47 -6.80 9.82 -8.61
CA ASP A 47 -7.96 9.09 -9.14
C ASP A 47 -8.27 7.89 -8.24
N THR A 48 -9.55 7.71 -7.94
CA THR A 48 -10.01 6.61 -7.08
C THR A 48 -10.50 5.43 -7.92
N ILE A 49 -10.23 4.22 -7.45
CA ILE A 49 -10.76 2.98 -8.03
C ILE A 49 -10.95 1.93 -6.93
N ALA A 50 -11.98 1.10 -7.07
CA ALA A 50 -12.17 -0.09 -6.23
C ALA A 50 -12.11 -1.37 -7.09
N PHE A 51 -11.58 -2.46 -6.53
CA PHE A 51 -11.70 -3.78 -7.15
C PHE A 51 -13.17 -4.18 -7.31
N ALA A 52 -14.00 -3.82 -6.33
CA ALA A 52 -15.43 -4.07 -6.37
C ALA A 52 -16.17 -3.31 -7.49
N ASP A 53 -15.60 -2.27 -8.11
CA ASP A 53 -16.29 -1.50 -9.16
C ASP A 53 -16.51 -2.34 -10.44
N ALA A 54 -15.58 -3.24 -10.76
CA ALA A 54 -15.78 -4.20 -11.84
C ALA A 54 -16.83 -5.25 -11.47
N LEU A 55 -16.74 -5.80 -10.25
CA LEU A 55 -17.67 -6.77 -9.70
C LEU A 55 -19.12 -6.26 -9.72
N ARG A 56 -19.36 -5.04 -9.25
CA ARG A 56 -20.71 -4.46 -9.21
C ARG A 56 -21.27 -4.25 -10.62
N ARG A 57 -20.46 -3.79 -11.57
CA ARG A 57 -20.88 -3.65 -12.98
C ARG A 57 -21.26 -4.98 -13.61
N GLU A 58 -20.50 -6.04 -13.35
CA GLU A 58 -20.82 -7.38 -13.85
C GLU A 58 -22.12 -7.92 -13.28
N ILE A 59 -22.32 -7.82 -11.95
CA ILE A 59 -23.56 -8.27 -11.30
C ILE A 59 -24.75 -7.45 -11.80
N ALA A 60 -24.60 -6.12 -11.90
CA ALA A 60 -25.64 -5.25 -12.41
C ALA A 60 -26.08 -5.65 -13.83
N ALA A 61 -25.13 -6.00 -14.69
CA ALA A 61 -25.41 -6.51 -16.03
C ALA A 61 -26.09 -7.90 -15.99
N ALA A 62 -25.57 -8.81 -15.18
CA ALA A 62 -26.06 -10.19 -15.10
C ALA A 62 -27.49 -10.29 -14.53
N TRP A 63 -27.88 -9.42 -13.59
CA TRP A 63 -29.25 -9.36 -13.03
C TRP A 63 -30.12 -8.25 -13.62
N ARG A 64 -29.57 -7.43 -14.51
CA ARG A 64 -30.25 -6.28 -15.14
C ARG A 64 -30.81 -5.30 -14.10
N ILE A 65 -30.01 -5.02 -13.08
CA ILE A 65 -30.33 -4.10 -11.98
C ILE A 65 -29.45 -2.86 -12.02
N ASP A 66 -29.83 -1.82 -11.27
CA ASP A 66 -28.99 -0.64 -11.06
C ASP A 66 -27.81 -0.98 -10.12
N GLU A 67 -26.59 -0.64 -10.52
CA GLU A 67 -25.37 -0.83 -9.74
C GLU A 67 -25.45 -0.20 -8.34
N ARG A 68 -26.20 0.91 -8.20
CA ARG A 68 -26.39 1.61 -6.92
C ARG A 68 -27.01 0.71 -5.85
N MET A 69 -27.80 -0.30 -6.25
CA MET A 69 -28.38 -1.29 -5.33
C MET A 69 -27.31 -2.13 -4.63
N LEU A 70 -26.13 -2.30 -5.24
CA LEU A 70 -25.00 -3.08 -4.70
C LEU A 70 -24.07 -2.23 -3.81
N SER A 71 -24.12 -0.91 -3.98
CA SER A 71 -23.31 0.05 -3.23
C SER A 71 -24.03 0.62 -2.01
N HIS A 72 -25.36 0.62 -2.00
CA HIS A 72 -26.14 1.25 -0.95
C HIS A 72 -25.98 0.54 0.40
N ARG A 73 -25.28 1.19 1.33
CA ARG A 73 -24.86 0.59 2.60
C ARG A 73 -26.02 0.11 3.51
N PRO A 74 -27.14 0.85 3.66
CA PRO A 74 -28.25 0.42 4.51
C PRO A 74 -28.91 -0.90 4.08
N THR A 75 -29.00 -1.15 2.76
CA THR A 75 -29.69 -2.32 2.20
C THR A 75 -28.74 -3.45 1.82
N LYS A 76 -27.44 -3.29 2.07
CA LYS A 76 -26.40 -4.20 1.59
C LYS A 76 -26.50 -5.61 2.17
N GLU A 77 -27.07 -5.73 3.37
CA GLU A 77 -27.28 -7.00 4.07
C GLU A 77 -28.70 -7.55 3.89
N TRP A 78 -29.61 -6.78 3.29
CA TRP A 78 -31.01 -7.19 3.17
C TRP A 78 -31.21 -8.04 1.92
N SER A 79 -31.93 -9.15 2.07
CA SER A 79 -32.27 -10.01 0.95
C SER A 79 -33.25 -9.29 0.01
N ILE A 80 -32.90 -9.26 -1.27
CA ILE A 80 -33.69 -8.60 -2.31
C ILE A 80 -34.21 -9.70 -3.26
N PRO A 81 -35.53 -9.82 -3.49
CA PRO A 81 -36.06 -10.85 -4.38
C PRO A 81 -35.47 -10.81 -5.80
N ALA A 82 -35.18 -9.60 -6.30
CA ALA A 82 -34.54 -9.41 -7.60
C ALA A 82 -33.13 -10.00 -7.68
N LEU A 83 -32.46 -10.27 -6.55
CA LEU A 83 -31.13 -10.88 -6.48
C LEU A 83 -31.17 -12.40 -6.26
N ALA A 84 -32.34 -13.05 -6.37
CA ALA A 84 -32.38 -14.51 -6.38
C ALA A 84 -31.49 -15.07 -7.51
N VAL A 85 -30.84 -16.22 -7.26
CA VAL A 85 -29.90 -16.83 -8.22
C VAL A 85 -30.58 -17.11 -9.57
N GLY A 86 -31.85 -17.55 -9.54
CA GLY A 86 -32.64 -17.83 -10.74
C GLY A 86 -32.94 -16.62 -11.62
N MET A 87 -32.72 -15.40 -11.12
CA MET A 87 -32.87 -14.16 -11.91
C MET A 87 -31.59 -13.79 -12.67
N CYS A 88 -30.49 -14.53 -12.47
CA CYS A 88 -29.25 -14.33 -13.20
C CYS A 88 -29.41 -14.65 -14.69
N SER A 89 -28.74 -13.90 -15.56
CA SER A 89 -28.68 -14.22 -16.99
C SER A 89 -27.51 -15.11 -17.40
N GLU A 90 -26.59 -15.44 -16.49
CA GLU A 90 -25.43 -16.31 -16.75
C GLU A 90 -25.69 -17.77 -16.32
N PRO A 91 -25.92 -18.71 -17.26
CA PRO A 91 -26.29 -20.08 -16.93
C PRO A 91 -25.21 -20.84 -16.16
N ALA A 92 -23.94 -20.52 -16.43
CA ALA A 92 -22.80 -21.15 -15.76
C ALA A 92 -22.76 -20.81 -14.26
N PHE A 93 -23.17 -19.60 -13.88
CA PHE A 93 -23.29 -19.20 -12.48
C PHE A 93 -24.45 -19.93 -11.79
N ILE A 94 -25.62 -20.01 -12.45
CA ILE A 94 -26.79 -20.71 -11.91
C ILE A 94 -26.46 -22.19 -11.65
N SER A 95 -25.84 -22.86 -12.62
CA SER A 95 -25.41 -24.25 -12.47
C SER A 95 -24.44 -24.40 -11.31
N TRP A 96 -23.46 -23.49 -11.20
CA TRP A 96 -22.47 -23.52 -10.13
C TRP A 96 -23.11 -23.39 -8.74
N CYS A 97 -24.09 -22.48 -8.57
CA CYS A 97 -24.85 -22.37 -7.33
C CYS A 97 -25.68 -23.63 -7.05
N PHE A 98 -26.36 -24.17 -8.07
CA PHE A 98 -27.16 -25.40 -7.92
C PHE A 98 -26.30 -26.59 -7.48
N ASP A 99 -25.12 -26.75 -8.09
CA ASP A 99 -24.17 -27.81 -7.75
C ASP A 99 -23.62 -27.66 -6.31
N ALA A 100 -23.56 -26.42 -5.81
CA ALA A 100 -23.20 -26.13 -4.42
C ALA A 100 -24.36 -26.35 -3.42
N GLY A 101 -25.55 -26.75 -3.89
CA GLY A 101 -26.74 -26.95 -3.06
C GLY A 101 -27.48 -25.66 -2.70
N GLU A 102 -27.16 -24.54 -3.36
CA GLU A 102 -27.80 -23.25 -3.11
C GLU A 102 -29.20 -23.19 -3.72
N SER A 103 -30.12 -22.54 -3.00
CA SER A 103 -31.47 -22.32 -3.49
C SER A 103 -31.49 -21.31 -4.64
N ILE A 104 -32.12 -21.71 -5.75
CA ILE A 104 -32.25 -20.85 -6.94
C ILE A 104 -33.27 -19.71 -6.71
N HIS A 105 -34.31 -19.96 -5.92
CA HIS A 105 -35.46 -19.06 -5.77
C HIS A 105 -35.35 -18.15 -4.55
N GLU A 106 -34.47 -18.46 -3.61
CA GLU A 106 -34.36 -17.70 -2.38
C GLU A 106 -33.77 -16.30 -2.64
N PRO A 107 -34.40 -15.24 -2.12
CA PRO A 107 -33.85 -13.89 -2.17
C PRO A 107 -32.45 -13.82 -1.52
N ARG A 108 -31.49 -13.19 -2.21
CA ARG A 108 -30.12 -13.01 -1.70
C ARG A 108 -29.82 -11.55 -1.40
N SER A 109 -28.88 -11.31 -0.49
CA SER A 109 -28.41 -9.96 -0.20
C SER A 109 -27.34 -9.50 -1.21
N PRO A 110 -27.18 -8.19 -1.44
CA PRO A 110 -26.08 -7.67 -2.24
C PRO A 110 -24.70 -8.16 -1.78
N ARG A 111 -24.48 -8.24 -0.46
CA ARG A 111 -23.24 -8.77 0.13
C ARG A 111 -22.97 -10.21 -0.32
N TRP A 112 -23.96 -11.09 -0.13
CA TRP A 112 -23.87 -12.50 -0.50
C TRP A 112 -23.57 -12.63 -2.00
N MET A 113 -24.29 -11.87 -2.83
CA MET A 113 -24.13 -11.91 -4.28
C MET A 113 -22.74 -11.47 -4.72
N MET A 114 -22.23 -10.36 -4.17
CA MET A 114 -20.89 -9.86 -4.46
C MET A 114 -19.80 -10.88 -4.10
N GLN A 115 -19.94 -11.58 -2.97
CA GLN A 115 -18.99 -12.59 -2.54
C GLN A 115 -19.02 -13.83 -3.46
N HIS A 116 -20.20 -14.39 -3.70
CA HIS A 116 -20.36 -15.61 -4.50
C HIS A 116 -20.00 -15.39 -5.98
N TRP A 117 -20.35 -14.24 -6.54
CA TRP A 117 -19.94 -13.90 -7.91
C TRP A 117 -18.43 -13.74 -8.03
N ALA A 118 -17.80 -13.11 -7.04
CA ALA A 118 -16.35 -12.98 -7.05
C ALA A 118 -15.65 -14.35 -6.99
N ASP A 119 -16.13 -15.26 -6.15
CA ASP A 119 -15.60 -16.63 -6.05
C ASP A 119 -15.80 -17.42 -7.35
N PHE A 120 -16.98 -17.31 -7.97
CA PHE A 120 -17.26 -17.90 -9.27
C PHE A 120 -16.25 -17.43 -10.35
N GLN A 121 -15.98 -16.13 -10.44
CA GLN A 121 -15.00 -15.60 -11.41
C GLN A 121 -13.57 -16.03 -11.07
N ARG A 122 -13.20 -15.98 -9.78
CA ARG A 122 -11.85 -16.30 -9.30
C ARG A 122 -11.49 -17.78 -9.49
N ARG A 123 -12.48 -18.68 -9.54
CA ARG A 123 -12.27 -20.10 -9.88
C ARG A 123 -11.56 -20.28 -11.23
N TYR A 124 -11.88 -19.45 -12.22
CA TYR A 124 -11.26 -19.52 -13.54
C TYR A 124 -9.97 -18.70 -13.62
N ARG A 125 -9.97 -17.52 -13.01
CA ARG A 125 -8.83 -16.61 -13.03
C ARG A 125 -8.72 -15.90 -11.68
N PRO A 126 -7.86 -16.39 -10.76
CA PRO A 126 -7.75 -15.80 -9.42
C PRO A 126 -7.42 -14.30 -9.42
N SER A 127 -6.57 -13.85 -10.36
CA SER A 127 -6.17 -12.44 -10.52
C SER A 127 -7.19 -11.56 -11.26
N TYR A 128 -8.39 -12.05 -11.58
CA TYR A 128 -9.30 -11.40 -12.54
C TYR A 128 -9.57 -9.91 -12.25
N TYR A 129 -10.02 -9.58 -11.04
CA TYR A 129 -10.29 -8.18 -10.67
C TYR A 129 -9.01 -7.35 -10.52
N ALA A 130 -7.93 -7.98 -10.05
CA ALA A 130 -6.63 -7.33 -9.97
C ALA A 130 -6.11 -6.91 -11.36
N ASP A 131 -6.27 -7.78 -12.36
CA ASP A 131 -5.90 -7.52 -13.75
C ASP A 131 -6.69 -6.36 -14.35
N ILE A 132 -7.99 -6.23 -14.01
CA ILE A 132 -8.82 -5.12 -14.46
C ILE A 132 -8.29 -3.80 -13.91
N VAL A 133 -8.04 -3.74 -12.60
CA VAL A 133 -7.51 -2.53 -11.94
C VAL A 133 -6.13 -2.18 -12.48
N ILE A 134 -5.24 -3.16 -12.66
CA ILE A 134 -3.90 -2.93 -13.22
C ILE A 134 -3.97 -2.36 -14.63
N ARG A 135 -4.79 -2.93 -15.50
CA ARG A 135 -4.97 -2.39 -16.86
C ARG A 135 -5.49 -0.98 -16.84
N TRP A 136 -6.42 -0.67 -15.94
CA TRP A 136 -6.94 0.68 -15.77
C TRP A 136 -5.83 1.64 -15.29
N ILE A 137 -5.07 1.29 -14.26
CA ILE A 137 -3.94 2.11 -13.76
C ILE A 137 -2.91 2.33 -14.87
N SER A 138 -2.50 1.29 -15.58
CA SER A 138 -1.55 1.42 -16.71
C SER A 138 -2.07 2.34 -17.80
N ARG A 139 -3.37 2.25 -18.14
CA ARG A 139 -4.01 3.13 -19.11
C ARG A 139 -4.00 4.58 -18.63
N GLN A 140 -4.41 4.84 -17.39
CA GLN A 140 -4.37 6.20 -16.83
C GLN A 140 -2.94 6.74 -16.76
N ALA A 141 -1.98 5.90 -16.39
CA ALA A 141 -0.56 6.25 -16.37
C ALA A 141 0.02 6.59 -17.75
N SER A 142 -0.54 6.00 -18.82
CA SER A 142 -0.14 6.30 -20.20
C SER A 142 -0.65 7.66 -20.69
N VAL A 143 -1.78 8.14 -20.16
CA VAL A 143 -2.35 9.46 -20.50
C VAL A 143 -1.88 10.58 -19.56
N GLY A 144 -1.02 10.25 -18.58
CA GLY A 144 -0.32 11.24 -17.76
C GLY A 144 -0.69 11.25 -16.27
N PHE A 145 -1.71 10.50 -15.85
CA PHE A 145 -2.04 10.39 -14.43
C PHE A 145 -0.95 9.64 -13.66
N ARG A 146 -0.65 10.09 -12.44
CA ARG A 146 0.45 9.52 -11.64
C ARG A 146 0.04 9.10 -10.23
N ARG A 147 -1.19 9.41 -9.81
CA ARG A 147 -1.63 9.25 -8.42
C ARG A 147 -2.96 8.51 -8.38
N PHE A 148 -2.98 7.38 -7.69
CA PHE A 148 -4.16 6.52 -7.62
C PHE A 148 -4.46 6.10 -6.19
N ALA A 149 -5.74 6.13 -5.81
CA ALA A 149 -6.23 5.71 -4.51
C ALA A 149 -7.11 4.46 -4.69
N ILE A 150 -6.74 3.36 -4.04
CA ILE A 150 -7.51 2.11 -4.08
C ILE A 150 -8.28 1.97 -2.78
N THR A 151 -9.60 1.81 -2.84
CA THR A 151 -10.47 1.95 -1.64
C THR A 151 -10.76 0.65 -0.90
N ASP A 152 -10.56 -0.51 -1.53
CA ASP A 152 -11.00 -1.80 -1.03
C ASP A 152 -9.96 -2.93 -1.17
N LEU A 153 -8.69 -2.65 -0.87
CA LEU A 153 -7.64 -3.66 -0.87
C LEU A 153 -7.85 -4.69 0.27
N ARG A 154 -8.10 -5.95 -0.09
CA ARG A 154 -8.44 -7.03 0.86
C ARG A 154 -7.70 -8.33 0.59
N ASP A 155 -7.34 -8.61 -0.66
CA ASP A 155 -6.77 -9.89 -1.09
C ASP A 155 -5.24 -9.80 -1.30
N PRO A 156 -4.44 -10.74 -0.75
CA PRO A 156 -3.01 -10.83 -1.05
C PRO A 156 -2.67 -10.92 -2.56
N GLN A 157 -3.57 -11.47 -3.38
CA GLN A 157 -3.38 -11.49 -4.84
C GLN A 157 -3.48 -10.09 -5.45
N GLU A 158 -4.39 -9.24 -4.95
CA GLU A 158 -4.50 -7.84 -5.36
C GLU A 158 -3.20 -7.09 -5.02
N GLU A 159 -2.65 -7.29 -3.81
CA GLU A 159 -1.36 -6.72 -3.40
C GLU A 159 -0.22 -7.19 -4.31
N THR A 160 -0.13 -8.50 -4.56
CA THR A 160 0.93 -9.10 -5.38
C THR A 160 0.90 -8.52 -6.79
N ALA A 161 -0.28 -8.36 -7.36
CA ALA A 161 -0.47 -7.85 -8.70
C ALA A 161 -0.08 -6.35 -8.78
N LEU A 162 -0.44 -5.54 -7.77
CA LEU A 162 0.01 -4.14 -7.68
C LEU A 162 1.53 -4.02 -7.54
N ARG A 163 2.17 -4.88 -6.74
CA ARG A 163 3.64 -4.92 -6.63
C ARG A 163 4.30 -5.30 -7.95
N ALA A 164 3.74 -6.26 -8.69
CA ALA A 164 4.24 -6.67 -9.99
C ALA A 164 4.17 -5.54 -11.04
N LEU A 165 3.26 -4.57 -10.87
CA LEU A 165 3.17 -3.39 -11.74
C LEU A 165 4.36 -2.41 -11.57
N GLY A 166 5.12 -2.53 -10.48
CA GLY A 166 6.28 -1.67 -10.19
C GLY A 166 5.91 -0.22 -9.84
N VAL A 167 4.72 -0.02 -9.27
CA VAL A 167 4.27 1.27 -8.71
C VAL A 167 4.85 1.50 -7.31
N GLN A 168 4.87 2.76 -6.87
CA GLN A 168 5.11 3.10 -5.47
C GLN A 168 3.84 2.83 -4.66
N LEU A 169 3.71 1.61 -4.14
CA LEU A 169 2.55 1.17 -3.37
C LEU A 169 2.74 1.51 -1.88
N SER A 170 1.79 2.23 -1.30
CA SER A 170 1.66 2.46 0.15
C SER A 170 0.33 1.93 0.65
N LYS A 171 0.37 1.00 1.60
CA LYS A 171 -0.81 0.36 2.19
C LYS A 171 -1.18 1.07 3.48
N VAL A 172 -2.41 1.56 3.57
CA VAL A 172 -2.92 2.30 4.73
C VAL A 172 -4.08 1.53 5.35
N ARG A 173 -3.94 1.14 6.61
CA ARG A 173 -5.03 0.54 7.38
C ARG A 173 -5.79 1.63 8.10
N VAL A 174 -7.06 1.80 7.76
CA VAL A 174 -7.95 2.73 8.45
C VAL A 174 -8.64 1.99 9.60
N ILE A 175 -8.51 2.55 10.79
CA ILE A 175 -9.09 2.05 12.04
C ILE A 175 -10.10 3.11 12.50
N GLY A 176 -11.35 2.72 12.72
CA GLY A 176 -12.40 3.64 13.18
C GLY A 176 -13.29 2.99 14.22
N PRO A 177 -13.98 3.78 15.06
CA PRO A 177 -14.79 3.29 16.18
C PRO A 177 -16.06 2.56 15.72
N TYR A 178 -16.56 2.88 14.52
CA TYR A 178 -17.80 2.32 13.98
C TYR A 178 -17.53 1.11 13.08
N THR A 179 -17.06 0.01 13.69
CA THR A 179 -17.01 -1.28 12.97
C THR A 179 -18.41 -1.90 12.97
N SER A 180 -19.04 -1.99 11.80
CA SER A 180 -20.36 -2.61 11.68
C SER A 180 -20.30 -4.12 11.95
N THR A 181 -21.22 -4.62 12.77
CA THR A 181 -21.48 -6.05 12.99
C THR A 181 -21.95 -6.67 11.68
N LEU A 182 -21.26 -7.73 11.23
CA LEU A 182 -21.62 -8.49 10.02
C LEU A 182 -22.55 -9.65 10.43
N SER A 183 -23.35 -10.17 9.49
CA SER A 183 -24.12 -11.40 9.71
C SER A 183 -23.19 -12.62 9.82
N ASP A 184 -23.58 -13.63 10.61
CA ASP A 184 -22.74 -14.81 10.91
C ASP A 184 -22.22 -15.55 9.65
N ASP A 185 -23.04 -15.60 8.58
CA ASP A 185 -22.65 -16.21 7.30
C ASP A 185 -21.57 -15.42 6.55
N THR A 186 -21.51 -14.10 6.76
CA THR A 186 -20.59 -13.18 6.09
C THR A 186 -19.27 -13.02 6.86
N VAL A 187 -19.29 -13.20 8.18
CA VAL A 187 -18.14 -13.00 9.09
C VAL A 187 -16.96 -13.90 8.72
N ASN A 188 -17.23 -15.12 8.23
CA ASN A 188 -16.19 -16.10 7.95
C ASN A 188 -15.61 -16.03 6.52
N HIS A 189 -16.21 -15.23 5.63
CA HIS A 189 -15.80 -15.14 4.23
C HIS A 189 -14.42 -14.49 4.09
N ASN A 190 -13.59 -14.99 3.15
CA ASN A 190 -12.20 -14.53 2.95
C ASN A 190 -12.09 -13.01 2.72
N SER A 191 -13.12 -12.40 2.12
CA SER A 191 -13.21 -10.96 1.89
C SER A 191 -13.24 -10.10 3.17
N GLU A 192 -13.44 -10.70 4.34
CA GLU A 192 -13.50 -10.01 5.63
C GLU A 192 -12.25 -10.27 6.51
N ARG A 193 -11.36 -11.19 6.12
CA ARG A 193 -10.18 -11.59 6.90
C ARG A 193 -8.98 -10.63 6.83
N HIS A 194 -9.05 -9.55 6.03
CA HIS A 194 -8.06 -8.45 5.94
C HIS A 194 -6.60 -8.87 6.21
N GLN A 195 -6.09 -9.84 5.45
CA GLN A 195 -4.80 -10.52 5.72
C GLN A 195 -3.56 -9.69 5.35
N ILE A 196 -3.76 -8.46 4.90
CA ILE A 196 -2.70 -7.60 4.37
C ILE A 196 -2.06 -6.80 5.51
N VAL A 197 -0.74 -6.92 5.64
CA VAL A 197 0.07 -6.08 6.54
C VAL A 197 0.10 -4.67 5.95
N ALA A 198 -0.34 -3.67 6.71
CA ALA A 198 -0.31 -2.29 6.26
C ALA A 198 1.04 -1.64 6.56
N ASP A 199 1.43 -0.67 5.74
CA ASP A 199 2.66 0.10 5.93
C ASP A 199 2.42 1.28 6.89
N TYR A 200 1.18 1.78 6.92
CA TYR A 200 0.73 2.86 7.79
C TYR A 200 -0.62 2.52 8.42
N GLU A 201 -0.83 3.01 9.63
CA GLU A 201 -2.13 2.96 10.31
C GLU A 201 -2.70 4.38 10.41
N LEU A 202 -3.96 4.53 10.06
CA LEU A 202 -4.70 5.77 10.14
C LEU A 202 -5.84 5.60 11.15
N MET A 203 -5.80 6.38 12.22
CA MET A 203 -6.85 6.40 13.23
C MET A 203 -7.93 7.41 12.83
N ASN A 204 -9.18 6.96 12.80
CA ASN A 204 -10.35 7.75 12.51
C ASN A 204 -11.25 7.80 13.77
N ASP A 205 -10.74 8.40 14.83
CA ASP A 205 -11.39 8.55 16.14
C ASP A 205 -11.88 9.98 16.43
N GLY A 206 -11.59 10.92 15.51
CA GLY A 206 -11.94 12.34 15.62
C GLY A 206 -13.01 12.82 14.64
N SER A 207 -12.96 14.11 14.31
CA SER A 207 -13.86 14.73 13.31
C SER A 207 -13.41 14.45 11.87
N LEU A 208 -14.23 14.85 10.90
CA LEU A 208 -13.86 14.74 9.47
C LEU A 208 -12.65 15.61 9.13
N GLU A 209 -12.49 16.75 9.78
CA GLU A 209 -11.32 17.63 9.65
C GLU A 209 -10.06 16.94 10.20
N ALA A 210 -10.17 16.29 11.37
CA ALA A 210 -9.04 15.51 11.91
C ALA A 210 -8.64 14.36 10.98
N LEU A 211 -9.62 13.65 10.40
CA LEU A 211 -9.37 12.62 9.39
C LEU A 211 -8.67 13.21 8.15
N HIS A 212 -9.13 14.36 7.67
CA HIS A 212 -8.51 15.07 6.55
C HIS A 212 -7.03 15.38 6.83
N ASP A 213 -6.73 15.96 7.99
CA ASP A 213 -5.36 16.33 8.36
C ASP A 213 -4.47 15.09 8.51
N CYS A 214 -4.98 14.01 9.10
CA CYS A 214 -4.27 12.73 9.18
C CYS A 214 -3.95 12.15 7.78
N VAL A 215 -4.89 12.23 6.83
CA VAL A 215 -4.66 11.76 5.45
C VAL A 215 -3.57 12.59 4.76
N LEU A 216 -3.58 13.91 4.92
CA LEU A 216 -2.56 14.78 4.33
C LEU A 216 -1.18 14.60 4.97
N ALA A 217 -1.15 14.27 6.25
CA ALA A 217 0.09 13.99 6.99
C ALA A 217 0.72 12.64 6.63
N LEU A 218 0.01 11.73 5.93
CA LEU A 218 0.56 10.44 5.51
C LEU A 218 1.85 10.66 4.71
N PRO A 219 2.95 9.96 5.03
CA PRO A 219 4.22 10.09 4.31
C PRO A 219 4.11 10.03 2.78
N PRO A 220 3.36 9.09 2.15
CA PRO A 220 3.22 9.06 0.69
C PRO A 220 2.47 10.26 0.10
N VAL A 221 1.70 10.99 0.91
CA VAL A 221 0.90 12.16 0.50
C VAL A 221 1.68 13.45 0.76
N ARG A 222 2.28 13.56 1.94
CA ARG A 222 3.14 14.69 2.31
C ARG A 222 4.36 14.80 1.39
N CYS A 223 4.92 13.67 0.94
CA CYS A 223 6.04 13.63 -0.01
C CYS A 223 5.63 13.94 -1.48
N LEU A 224 4.41 14.39 -1.75
CA LEU A 224 3.98 14.75 -3.11
C LEU A 224 4.45 16.14 -3.52
N THR A 225 4.73 17.03 -2.58
CA THR A 225 5.31 18.36 -2.82
C THR A 225 6.81 18.35 -2.59
N ASP A 226 7.57 19.18 -3.29
CA ASP A 226 9.02 19.26 -3.09
C ASP A 226 9.38 19.79 -1.71
N GLU A 227 8.56 20.69 -1.15
CA GLU A 227 8.64 21.16 0.23
C GLU A 227 8.39 20.02 1.22
N GLY A 228 7.33 19.23 1.03
CA GLY A 228 7.01 18.11 1.90
C GLY A 228 8.01 16.95 1.79
N ARG A 229 8.64 16.74 0.62
CA ARG A 229 9.81 15.85 0.49
C ARG A 229 11.00 16.36 1.27
N THR A 230 11.28 17.65 1.18
CA THR A 230 12.41 18.28 1.90
C THR A 230 12.17 18.25 3.41
N GLU A 231 10.95 18.45 3.86
CA GLU A 231 10.55 18.41 5.27
C GLU A 231 10.48 17.00 5.82
N PHE A 232 9.95 16.02 5.07
CA PHE A 232 9.98 14.61 5.47
C PHE A 232 11.42 14.09 5.52
N THR A 233 12.25 14.47 4.55
CA THR A 233 13.68 14.19 4.58
C THR A 233 14.32 14.88 5.78
N ARG A 234 14.00 16.14 6.06
CA ARG A 234 14.49 16.85 7.25
C ARG A 234 14.06 16.14 8.54
N GLU A 235 12.80 15.73 8.69
CA GLU A 235 12.30 15.02 9.88
C GLU A 235 12.88 13.62 10.06
N MET A 236 13.02 12.84 8.98
CA MET A 236 13.76 11.57 9.02
C MET A 236 15.21 11.77 9.50
N LEU A 237 15.78 12.95 9.24
CA LEU A 237 17.13 13.30 9.63
C LEU A 237 17.21 13.96 11.01
N THR A 238 16.20 14.74 11.42
CA THR A 238 16.17 15.48 12.69
C THR A 238 15.49 14.72 13.83
N GLY A 239 14.84 13.58 13.57
CA GLY A 239 14.43 12.64 14.61
C GLY A 239 13.34 13.15 15.56
N THR A 240 12.40 13.97 15.09
CA THR A 240 11.25 14.43 15.89
C THR A 240 10.06 13.48 15.82
N SER A 241 10.32 12.17 15.86
CA SER A 241 9.32 11.17 16.29
C SER A 241 9.82 10.54 17.58
N SER A 242 9.14 10.82 18.69
CA SER A 242 9.02 9.98 19.88
C SER A 242 10.26 9.15 20.26
N ALA A 243 11.04 9.64 21.23
CA ALA A 243 11.90 8.97 22.23
C ALA A 243 12.26 7.46 22.14
N GLU A 244 12.39 6.88 20.95
CA GLU A 244 13.00 5.58 20.69
C GLU A 244 14.13 5.85 19.69
N ALA A 245 15.34 5.41 20.06
CA ALA A 245 16.56 5.68 19.31
C ALA A 245 16.37 5.38 17.83
N ASN A 246 16.61 6.38 16.96
CA ASN A 246 16.57 6.20 15.51
C ASN A 246 17.40 4.94 15.16
N PRO A 247 16.82 3.93 14.49
CA PRO A 247 17.54 2.69 14.19
C PRO A 247 18.83 2.92 13.39
N LEU A 248 18.95 4.07 12.71
CA LEU A 248 20.19 4.49 12.04
C LEU A 248 21.25 5.05 13.00
N ASP A 249 20.87 5.59 14.16
CA ASP A 249 21.84 6.13 15.13
C ASP A 249 22.72 5.03 15.71
N ALA A 250 22.16 3.84 15.96
CA ALA A 250 22.93 2.67 16.40
C ALA A 250 23.99 2.28 15.35
N LEU A 251 23.63 2.33 14.06
CA LEU A 251 24.53 2.02 12.96
C LEU A 251 25.58 3.11 12.73
N VAL A 252 25.23 4.38 12.92
CA VAL A 252 26.17 5.50 12.87
C VAL A 252 27.18 5.43 14.03
N ARG A 253 26.72 5.08 15.23
CA ARG A 253 27.62 4.81 16.38
C ARG A 253 28.56 3.66 16.08
N GLN A 254 28.04 2.53 15.61
CA GLN A 254 28.84 1.37 15.22
C GLN A 254 29.89 1.73 14.14
N TYR A 255 29.51 2.54 13.15
CA TYR A 255 30.43 3.03 12.13
C TYR A 255 31.56 3.87 12.73
N ARG A 256 31.24 4.83 13.59
CA ARG A 256 32.24 5.69 14.26
C ARG A 256 33.17 4.88 15.15
N GLU A 257 32.63 4.03 16.01
CA GLU A 257 33.42 3.19 16.92
C GLU A 257 34.40 2.30 16.14
N ARG A 258 33.98 1.72 15.01
CA ARG A 258 34.86 0.89 14.17
C ARG A 258 35.93 1.70 13.43
N CYS A 259 35.61 2.92 12.98
CA CYS A 259 36.59 3.81 12.38
C CYS A 259 37.59 4.29 13.43
N GLU A 260 37.13 4.81 14.56
CA GLU A 260 37.97 5.28 15.66
C GLU A 260 38.87 4.17 16.22
N ALA A 261 38.35 2.95 16.38
CA ALA A 261 39.15 1.80 16.81
C ALA A 261 40.26 1.48 15.80
N TYR A 262 39.97 1.54 14.50
CA TYR A 262 40.97 1.31 13.45
C TYR A 262 42.01 2.44 13.41
N ASP A 263 41.57 3.69 13.52
CA ASP A 263 42.45 4.86 13.53
C ASP A 263 43.43 4.77 14.72
N CYS A 264 42.98 4.31 15.89
CA CYS A 264 43.84 4.04 17.05
C CYS A 264 44.86 2.91 16.84
N THR A 265 44.61 1.99 15.89
CA THR A 265 45.57 0.91 15.57
C THR A 265 46.61 1.32 14.54
N VAL A 266 46.26 2.25 13.65
CA VAL A 266 47.10 2.65 12.51
C VAL A 266 47.90 3.91 12.82
N CYS A 267 47.34 4.86 13.55
CA CYS A 267 48.03 6.09 13.92
C CYS A 267 48.97 5.85 15.10
N THR A 268 50.26 6.12 14.90
CA THR A 268 51.32 5.90 15.91
C THR A 268 51.71 7.16 16.69
N GLY A 269 51.10 8.31 16.40
CA GLY A 269 51.41 9.61 17.02
C GLY A 269 50.78 9.83 18.41
N PRO A 270 51.31 10.77 19.23
CA PRO A 270 50.72 11.11 20.52
C PRO A 270 49.33 11.75 20.33
N MET A 271 48.35 11.32 21.13
CA MET A 271 47.00 11.86 21.10
C MET A 271 47.02 13.35 21.49
N GLY A 272 46.52 14.22 20.60
CA GLY A 272 46.45 15.66 20.86
C GLY A 272 45.48 16.00 21.98
N ARG A 273 45.54 17.24 22.51
CA ARG A 273 44.60 17.74 23.54
C ARG A 273 43.13 17.70 23.10
N ASP A 274 42.90 17.72 21.79
CA ASP A 274 41.56 17.66 21.19
C ASP A 274 41.09 16.22 20.93
N GLY A 275 41.85 15.21 21.39
CA GLY A 275 41.56 13.78 21.19
C GLY A 275 41.88 13.27 19.78
N ILE A 276 42.45 14.10 18.91
CA ILE A 276 42.77 13.76 17.53
C ILE A 276 44.20 13.19 17.45
N LEU A 277 44.35 12.01 16.84
CA LEU A 277 45.65 11.41 16.54
C LEU A 277 46.22 11.99 15.24
N PRO A 278 47.45 12.52 15.22
CA PRO A 278 48.06 12.99 13.99
C PRO A 278 48.38 11.79 13.07
N ALA A 279 47.96 11.88 11.82
CA ALA A 279 48.14 10.84 10.81
C ALA A 279 49.01 11.34 9.64
N THR A 280 50.00 10.54 9.26
CA THR A 280 50.80 10.70 8.04
C THR A 280 49.93 10.54 6.79
N GLU A 281 50.45 10.89 5.60
CA GLU A 281 49.72 10.67 4.34
C GLU A 281 49.40 9.20 4.08
N HIS A 282 50.32 8.30 4.45
CA HIS A 282 50.12 6.86 4.31
C HIS A 282 49.00 6.36 5.25
N GLU A 283 49.06 6.75 6.53
CA GLU A 283 48.03 6.40 7.53
C GLU A 283 46.66 6.97 7.12
N ARG A 284 46.59 8.21 6.60
CA ARG A 284 45.34 8.79 6.06
C ARG A 284 44.75 8.01 4.91
N GLY A 285 45.59 7.44 4.04
CA GLY A 285 45.15 6.54 2.97
C GLY A 285 44.47 5.29 3.51
N LEU A 286 45.05 4.66 4.54
CA LEU A 286 44.51 3.47 5.19
C LEU A 286 43.20 3.76 5.94
N ILE A 287 43.13 4.87 6.68
CA ILE A 287 41.93 5.33 7.37
C ILE A 287 40.78 5.55 6.38
N THR A 288 41.05 6.24 5.27
CA THR A 288 40.06 6.52 4.23
C THR A 288 39.54 5.24 3.59
N LEU A 289 40.43 4.27 3.33
CA LEU A 289 40.06 2.97 2.78
C LEU A 289 39.18 2.19 3.76
N ASN A 290 39.58 2.11 5.03
CA ASN A 290 38.81 1.43 6.08
C ASN A 290 37.42 2.05 6.25
N ALA A 291 37.32 3.38 6.33
CA ALA A 291 36.05 4.08 6.44
C ALA A 291 35.10 3.74 5.26
N ARG A 292 35.63 3.65 4.03
CA ARG A 292 34.85 3.22 2.86
C ARG A 292 34.38 1.77 2.98
N MET A 293 35.24 0.87 3.44
CA MET A 293 34.93 -0.56 3.60
C MET A 293 33.86 -0.79 4.69
N VAL A 294 34.05 -0.21 5.88
CA VAL A 294 33.10 -0.32 7.00
C VAL A 294 31.74 0.24 6.58
N ARG A 295 31.73 1.38 5.89
CA ARG A 295 30.49 1.97 5.36
C ARG A 295 29.81 1.04 4.36
N ALA A 296 30.54 0.51 3.38
CA ALA A 296 29.98 -0.39 2.37
C ALA A 296 29.39 -1.67 3.01
N GLU A 297 30.07 -2.22 4.01
CA GLU A 297 29.62 -3.39 4.78
C GLU A 297 28.30 -3.12 5.52
N ILE A 298 28.21 -2.00 6.24
CA ILE A 298 27.00 -1.60 6.99
C ILE A 298 25.83 -1.38 6.02
N LEU A 299 26.05 -0.69 4.91
CA LEU A 299 25.02 -0.45 3.89
C LEU A 299 24.50 -1.77 3.30
N ALA A 300 25.41 -2.70 2.96
CA ALA A 300 25.05 -3.99 2.37
C ALA A 300 24.29 -4.90 3.35
N ARG A 301 24.72 -4.98 4.61
CA ARG A 301 24.09 -5.85 5.62
C ARG A 301 22.69 -5.41 6.02
N HIS A 302 22.43 -4.11 6.03
CA HIS A 302 21.17 -3.55 6.51
C HIS A 302 20.25 -3.07 5.37
N ASN A 303 20.64 -3.26 4.11
CA ASN A 303 19.91 -2.84 2.92
C ASN A 303 19.55 -1.33 2.94
N ILE A 304 20.50 -0.50 3.37
CA ILE A 304 20.32 0.95 3.52
C ILE A 304 20.91 1.67 2.29
N GLY A 305 20.20 2.68 1.79
CA GLY A 305 20.69 3.53 0.72
C GLY A 305 21.84 4.46 1.18
N PRO A 306 22.87 4.71 0.36
CA PRO A 306 24.04 5.51 0.74
C PRO A 306 23.69 6.95 1.13
N ALA A 307 22.65 7.53 0.54
CA ALA A 307 22.16 8.87 0.85
C ALA A 307 21.53 8.96 2.25
N ALA A 308 20.73 7.96 2.64
CA ALA A 308 20.10 7.89 3.96
C ALA A 308 21.16 7.80 5.06
N PHE A 309 22.20 6.98 4.86
CA PHE A 309 23.29 6.86 5.82
C PHE A 309 24.17 8.12 5.90
N SER A 310 24.49 8.75 4.76
CA SER A 310 25.22 10.04 4.75
C SER A 310 24.51 11.09 5.59
N ALA A 311 23.20 11.17 5.41
CA ALA A 311 22.40 12.20 6.04
C ALA A 311 22.19 11.90 7.54
N ALA A 312 22.05 10.63 7.93
CA ALA A 312 22.05 10.22 9.33
C ALA A 312 23.39 10.54 10.03
N LEU A 313 24.52 10.34 9.35
CA LEU A 313 25.85 10.70 9.86
C LEU A 313 25.95 12.24 10.08
N GLN A 314 25.51 13.05 9.12
CA GLN A 314 25.50 14.51 9.27
C GLN A 314 24.62 14.99 10.43
N ALA A 315 23.43 14.40 10.58
CA ALA A 315 22.53 14.75 11.68
C ALA A 315 23.04 14.29 13.05
N PHE A 316 23.79 13.18 13.10
CA PHE A 316 24.48 12.74 14.30
C PHE A 316 25.60 13.69 14.70
N ASP A 317 26.35 14.21 13.72
CA ASP A 317 27.44 15.18 13.94
C ASP A 317 26.89 16.52 14.46
N GLN A 318 25.79 17.01 13.89
CA GLN A 318 25.14 18.26 14.31
C GLN A 318 24.55 18.21 15.72
N ARG A 319 24.15 17.03 16.22
CA ARG A 319 23.67 16.85 17.60
C ARG A 319 24.78 16.85 18.66
N ARG A 320 26.03 16.73 18.23
CA ARG A 320 27.20 16.55 19.11
C ARG A 320 28.16 17.74 19.10
N ALA A 321 27.95 18.69 18.18
CA ALA A 321 28.60 20.01 18.13
C ALA A 321 27.84 21.01 19.00
#